data_AF-A0A9D8T1Z3-F1
#
_entry.id   AF-A0A9D8T1Z3-F1
#
_cell.length_a   1.000
_cell.length_b   1.000
_cell.length_c   1.000
_cell.angle_alpha   90.00
_cell.angle_beta   90.00
_cell.angle_gamma   90.00
#
_symmetry.space_group_name_H-M   'P 1'
#
loop_
_entity.id
_entity.type
_entity.pdbx_description
1 polymer ?
#
loop_
_entity_poly.entity_id
_entity_poly.type
_entity_poly.pdbx_seq_one_letter_code
_entity_poly.pdbx_strand_id
1 'polypeptide(L)'
;KRKVSFTALDDVTATWAESCPESVHDFSATAYYFGRFLRQSLDCPIGLVVSAWGGTCIEAWMDDASLAAFDQVKMPTAETKMHSNIPTALFNGMVHPYLGMSMRGVIWYQGESNYDRAHTYADMMQAMVSTWRKHWNIGEFPFYYCQIAPYDYSIITPKGQEPINSALLREAQMKAEDMIPNAAMVVLLDAGMWSGIHPSNKQTPGERLAMQALAHTYGHDKVNVQSPRYASVEFQDTMAIVSFDRSPRGLDATLGAPSGFEIAGPDSVFYPAKTHIRWNTNLVEVSAPEVKKPVAVRYAFGNCVEASLFGQNGMPVSSFRTDF
;
A
#
# COMPACT_ATOMS: atom_id res chain seq x y z
N LYS A 1 -8.24 -22.96 2.08
CA LYS A 1 -6.87 -23.48 2.34
C LYS A 1 -5.92 -22.97 1.26
N ARG A 2 -4.63 -22.84 1.56
CA ARG A 2 -3.58 -22.48 0.58
C ARG A 2 -3.47 -23.56 -0.51
N LYS A 3 -3.61 -23.17 -1.77
CA LYS A 3 -3.59 -24.09 -2.92
C LYS A 3 -3.00 -23.40 -4.15
N VAL A 4 -2.09 -24.07 -4.84
CA VAL A 4 -1.50 -23.61 -6.11
C VAL A 4 -2.05 -24.48 -7.23
N SER A 5 -2.30 -23.91 -8.41
CA SER A 5 -2.81 -24.65 -9.55
C SER A 5 -2.42 -24.01 -10.89
N PHE A 6 -1.97 -24.82 -11.86
CA PHE A 6 -1.69 -24.31 -13.21
C PHE A 6 -2.97 -23.99 -13.98
N THR A 7 -4.06 -24.65 -13.64
CA THR A 7 -5.39 -24.42 -14.23
C THR A 7 -6.34 -23.86 -13.20
N ALA A 8 -7.26 -23.02 -13.64
CA ALA A 8 -8.36 -22.54 -12.83
C ALA A 8 -9.09 -23.71 -12.15
N LEU A 9 -9.36 -23.56 -10.85
CA LEU A 9 -10.15 -24.51 -10.07
C LEU A 9 -11.54 -23.94 -9.81
N ASP A 10 -12.56 -24.78 -9.88
CA ASP A 10 -13.96 -24.33 -9.77
C ASP A 10 -14.53 -24.42 -8.34
N ASP A 11 -13.77 -24.99 -7.40
CA ASP A 11 -14.25 -25.18 -6.02
C ASP A 11 -13.12 -25.15 -4.99
N VAL A 12 -13.47 -24.75 -3.77
CA VAL A 12 -12.60 -24.65 -2.61
C VAL A 12 -13.25 -25.26 -1.38
N THR A 13 -12.53 -26.14 -0.70
CA THR A 13 -12.95 -26.63 0.62
C THR A 13 -12.69 -25.56 1.67
N ALA A 14 -13.75 -24.88 2.10
CA ALA A 14 -13.75 -23.88 3.16
C ALA A 14 -15.07 -23.94 3.96
N THR A 15 -15.08 -23.37 5.16
CA THR A 15 -16.25 -23.32 6.04
C THR A 15 -16.34 -21.95 6.69
N TRP A 16 -17.54 -21.43 6.86
CA TRP A 16 -17.79 -20.29 7.74
C TRP A 16 -17.60 -20.70 9.20
N ALA A 17 -16.99 -19.82 9.99
CA ALA A 17 -16.85 -19.98 11.43
C ALA A 17 -17.21 -18.65 12.10
N GLU A 18 -17.85 -18.73 13.27
CA GLU A 18 -18.03 -17.56 14.13
C GLU A 18 -16.67 -17.02 14.58
N SER A 19 -16.55 -15.71 14.73
CA SER A 19 -15.33 -15.06 15.23
C SER A 19 -15.20 -15.27 16.74
N CYS A 20 -14.48 -16.32 17.14
CA CYS A 20 -14.18 -16.67 18.53
C CYS A 20 -12.67 -16.97 18.70
N PRO A 21 -12.13 -17.00 19.93
CA PRO A 21 -10.69 -17.23 20.16
C PRO A 21 -10.11 -18.43 19.40
N GLU A 22 -10.89 -19.51 19.26
CA GLU A 22 -10.51 -20.74 18.58
C GLU A 22 -10.37 -20.57 17.06
N SER A 23 -11.27 -19.80 16.43
CA SER A 23 -11.30 -19.64 14.97
C SER A 23 -10.39 -18.52 14.47
N VAL A 24 -10.14 -17.49 15.29
CA VAL A 24 -9.34 -16.31 14.90
C VAL A 24 -7.83 -16.58 14.93
N HIS A 25 -7.37 -17.62 15.63
CA HIS A 25 -5.95 -17.96 15.74
C HIS A 25 -5.28 -18.15 14.37
N ASP A 26 -5.94 -18.88 13.46
CA ASP A 26 -5.43 -19.17 12.12
C ASP A 26 -5.93 -18.18 11.05
N PHE A 27 -6.62 -17.11 11.47
CA PHE A 27 -7.17 -16.11 10.58
C PHE A 27 -6.21 -14.93 10.40
N SER A 28 -6.40 -14.14 9.34
CA SER A 28 -5.61 -12.92 9.15
C SER A 28 -5.93 -11.90 10.24
N ALA A 29 -4.96 -11.54 11.07
CA ALA A 29 -5.12 -10.53 12.11
C ALA A 29 -5.57 -9.18 11.52
N THR A 30 -5.00 -8.74 10.40
CA THR A 30 -5.43 -7.49 9.73
C THR A 30 -6.88 -7.57 9.26
N ALA A 31 -7.30 -8.69 8.67
CA ALA A 31 -8.69 -8.86 8.25
C ALA A 31 -9.63 -8.93 9.47
N TYR A 32 -9.22 -9.59 10.55
CA TYR A 32 -9.95 -9.64 11.81
C TYR A 32 -10.22 -8.23 12.36
N TYR A 33 -9.19 -7.38 12.49
CA TYR A 33 -9.36 -6.02 12.99
C TYR A 33 -10.23 -5.17 12.05
N PHE A 34 -10.10 -5.35 10.73
CA PHE A 34 -10.99 -4.73 9.74
C PHE A 34 -12.46 -5.10 9.98
N GLY A 35 -12.78 -6.39 10.05
CA GLY A 35 -14.15 -6.85 10.25
C GLY A 35 -14.72 -6.48 11.61
N ARG A 36 -13.90 -6.55 12.66
CA ARG A 36 -14.29 -6.14 14.02
C ARG A 36 -14.68 -4.66 14.06
N PHE A 37 -13.87 -3.79 13.46
CA PHE A 37 -14.13 -2.35 13.42
C PHE A 37 -15.41 -2.02 12.64
N LEU A 38 -15.60 -2.66 11.47
CA LEU A 38 -16.84 -2.50 10.70
C LEU A 38 -18.07 -3.02 11.44
N ARG A 39 -17.99 -4.20 12.07
CA ARG A 39 -19.10 -4.80 12.84
C ARG A 39 -19.54 -3.89 13.98
N GLN A 40 -18.59 -3.28 14.68
CA GLN A 40 -18.85 -2.35 15.78
C GLN A 40 -19.45 -1.03 15.28
N SER A 41 -19.09 -0.59 14.08
CA SER A 41 -19.50 0.69 13.51
C SER A 41 -20.87 0.63 12.81
N LEU A 42 -21.16 -0.46 12.09
CA LEU A 42 -22.35 -0.62 11.25
C LEU A 42 -23.49 -1.39 11.94
N ASP A 43 -23.20 -2.00 13.07
CA ASP A 43 -24.10 -2.89 13.80
C ASP A 43 -24.72 -4.05 12.97
N CYS A 44 -24.00 -4.60 11.99
CA CYS A 44 -24.47 -5.73 11.18
C CYS A 44 -23.41 -6.82 11.00
N PRO A 45 -23.79 -8.10 10.83
CA PRO A 45 -22.81 -9.19 10.62
C PRO A 45 -21.87 -8.91 9.45
N ILE A 46 -20.56 -9.08 9.69
CA ILE A 46 -19.51 -8.93 8.67
C ILE A 46 -18.91 -10.29 8.37
N GLY A 47 -19.07 -10.74 7.13
CA GLY A 47 -18.40 -11.94 6.61
C GLY A 47 -17.07 -11.58 5.96
N LEU A 48 -16.02 -12.34 6.27
CA LEU A 48 -14.69 -12.17 5.69
C LEU A 48 -14.21 -13.48 5.06
N VAL A 49 -13.69 -13.39 3.84
CA VAL A 49 -13.03 -14.50 3.15
C VAL A 49 -11.56 -14.13 2.97
N VAL A 50 -10.66 -15.02 3.39
CA VAL A 50 -9.21 -14.79 3.34
C VAL A 50 -8.57 -15.70 2.31
N SER A 51 -8.08 -15.09 1.24
CA SER A 51 -7.12 -15.68 0.31
C SER A 51 -5.80 -14.95 0.45
N ALA A 52 -4.91 -15.50 1.28
CA ALA A 52 -3.60 -14.90 1.55
C ALA A 52 -2.51 -15.97 1.71
N TRP A 53 -1.33 -15.66 1.18
CA TRP A 53 -0.14 -16.51 1.30
C TRP A 53 1.11 -15.63 1.32
N GLY A 54 1.90 -15.74 2.40
CA GLY A 54 3.10 -14.92 2.60
C GLY A 54 4.19 -15.18 1.55
N GLY A 55 4.95 -14.13 1.22
CA GLY A 55 6.07 -14.19 0.27
C GLY A 55 5.64 -14.32 -1.19
N THR A 56 4.41 -13.94 -1.53
CA THR A 56 3.87 -14.07 -2.87
C THR A 56 3.93 -12.75 -3.63
N CYS A 57 4.31 -12.81 -4.91
CA CYS A 57 4.34 -11.67 -5.82
C CYS A 57 2.99 -11.50 -6.52
N ILE A 58 2.67 -10.27 -6.97
CA ILE A 58 1.36 -9.94 -7.57
C ILE A 58 1.03 -10.79 -8.79
N GLU A 59 2.04 -11.20 -9.55
CA GLU A 59 1.94 -12.02 -10.76
C GLU A 59 1.25 -13.36 -10.48
N ALA A 60 1.41 -13.94 -9.28
CA ALA A 60 0.76 -15.18 -8.88
C ALA A 60 -0.76 -15.03 -8.72
N TRP A 61 -1.24 -13.81 -8.47
CA TRP A 61 -2.64 -13.46 -8.20
C TRP A 61 -3.38 -12.88 -9.42
N MET A 62 -2.68 -12.76 -10.54
CA MET A 62 -3.21 -12.31 -11.82
C MET A 62 -3.64 -13.50 -12.67
N ASP A 63 -4.65 -13.32 -13.53
CA ASP A 63 -5.03 -14.33 -14.52
C ASP A 63 -4.14 -14.25 -15.78
N ASP A 64 -4.15 -15.30 -16.60
CA ASP A 64 -3.38 -15.35 -17.86
C ASP A 64 -3.65 -14.13 -18.76
N ALA A 65 -4.90 -13.66 -18.81
CA ALA A 65 -5.30 -12.54 -19.65
C ALA A 65 -4.68 -11.21 -19.21
N SER A 66 -4.60 -10.92 -17.90
CA SER A 66 -3.91 -9.72 -17.42
C SER A 66 -2.40 -9.83 -17.56
N LEU A 67 -1.83 -11.04 -17.36
CA LEU A 67 -0.39 -11.26 -17.47
C LEU A 67 0.14 -11.12 -18.91
N ALA A 68 -0.68 -11.40 -19.91
CA ALA A 68 -0.32 -11.27 -21.32
C ALA A 68 0.10 -9.83 -21.74
N ALA A 69 -0.20 -8.81 -20.92
CA ALA A 69 0.23 -7.44 -21.16
C ALA A 69 1.67 -7.13 -20.68
N PHE A 70 2.35 -8.09 -20.04
CA PHE A 70 3.64 -7.90 -19.39
C PHE A 70 4.69 -8.89 -19.93
N ASP A 71 5.36 -8.52 -21.03
CA ASP A 71 6.35 -9.36 -21.72
C ASP A 71 7.49 -9.88 -20.83
N GLN A 72 7.80 -9.15 -19.75
CA GLN A 72 8.81 -9.54 -18.77
C GLN A 72 8.38 -10.72 -17.89
N VAL A 73 7.08 -11.05 -17.84
CA VAL A 73 6.56 -12.16 -17.05
C VAL A 73 6.71 -13.46 -17.83
N LYS A 74 7.44 -14.41 -17.23
CA LYS A 74 7.62 -15.75 -17.80
C LYS A 74 6.46 -16.65 -17.37
N MET A 75 5.56 -16.94 -18.30
CA MET A 75 4.45 -17.87 -18.05
C MET A 75 4.95 -19.31 -17.80
N PRO A 76 4.25 -20.09 -16.95
CA PRO A 76 4.63 -21.47 -16.68
C PRO A 76 4.55 -22.35 -17.94
N THR A 77 5.46 -23.32 -18.03
CA THR A 77 5.50 -24.36 -19.06
C THR A 77 5.24 -25.73 -18.44
N ALA A 78 5.17 -26.79 -19.25
CA ALA A 78 5.02 -28.15 -18.76
C ALA A 78 6.17 -28.61 -17.81
N GLU A 79 7.35 -28.00 -17.90
CA GLU A 79 8.51 -28.32 -17.07
C GLU A 79 8.58 -27.49 -15.78
N THR A 80 7.71 -26.49 -15.65
CA THR A 80 7.73 -25.58 -14.51
C THR A 80 7.37 -26.31 -13.23
N LYS A 81 8.23 -26.23 -12.22
CA LYS A 81 7.95 -26.79 -10.89
C LYS A 81 6.94 -25.90 -10.17
N MET A 82 5.88 -26.51 -9.65
CA MET A 82 4.81 -25.79 -8.96
C MET A 82 5.30 -25.14 -7.65
N HIS A 83 5.03 -23.84 -7.48
CA HIS A 83 5.20 -23.10 -6.22
C HIS A 83 4.29 -21.87 -6.18
N SER A 84 4.21 -21.18 -5.04
CA SER A 84 3.27 -20.07 -4.80
C SER A 84 3.59 -18.77 -5.55
N ASN A 85 4.72 -18.70 -6.23
CA ASN A 85 5.15 -17.53 -7.03
C ASN A 85 5.11 -17.81 -8.53
N ILE A 86 4.54 -18.95 -8.94
CA ILE A 86 4.24 -19.17 -10.34
C ILE A 86 3.16 -18.16 -10.76
N PRO A 87 3.38 -17.38 -11.84
CA PRO A 87 2.35 -16.50 -12.37
C PRO A 87 1.04 -17.26 -12.57
N THR A 88 -0.09 -16.63 -12.27
CA THR A 88 -1.45 -17.21 -12.26
C THR A 88 -1.76 -18.31 -11.24
N ALA A 89 -0.77 -18.93 -10.59
CA ALA A 89 -1.04 -20.15 -9.83
C ALA A 89 -1.93 -19.96 -8.59
N LEU A 90 -1.88 -18.78 -7.96
CA LEU A 90 -2.72 -18.45 -6.81
C LEU A 90 -4.06 -17.84 -7.21
N PHE A 91 -4.12 -17.11 -8.33
CA PHE A 91 -5.41 -16.76 -8.93
C PHE A 91 -6.24 -18.03 -9.17
N ASN A 92 -5.66 -18.97 -9.90
CA ASN A 92 -6.29 -20.25 -10.24
C ASN A 92 -6.66 -21.10 -9.02
N GLY A 93 -5.77 -21.16 -8.03
CA GLY A 93 -5.91 -22.03 -6.87
C GLY A 93 -6.70 -21.43 -5.69
N MET A 94 -6.73 -20.11 -5.56
CA MET A 94 -7.22 -19.41 -4.36
C MET A 94 -8.15 -18.23 -4.62
N VAL A 95 -8.39 -17.82 -5.86
CA VAL A 95 -9.32 -16.73 -6.20
C VAL A 95 -10.44 -17.23 -7.10
N HIS A 96 -10.08 -17.89 -8.20
CA HIS A 96 -11.02 -18.48 -9.17
C HIS A 96 -12.13 -19.34 -8.52
N PRO A 97 -11.86 -20.19 -7.51
CA PRO A 97 -12.86 -21.09 -6.94
C PRO A 97 -14.11 -20.46 -6.33
N TYR A 98 -14.09 -19.16 -6.01
CA TYR A 98 -15.23 -18.47 -5.42
C TYR A 98 -15.67 -17.24 -6.23
N LEU A 99 -15.26 -17.16 -7.50
CA LEU A 99 -15.83 -16.19 -8.43
C LEU A 99 -17.35 -16.36 -8.48
N GLY A 100 -18.07 -15.24 -8.50
CA GLY A 100 -19.53 -15.21 -8.43
C GLY A 100 -20.10 -15.23 -7.01
N MET A 101 -19.28 -15.43 -5.98
CA MET A 101 -19.71 -15.17 -4.60
C MET A 101 -19.96 -13.67 -4.39
N SER A 102 -21.13 -13.33 -3.89
CA SER A 102 -21.49 -11.95 -3.55
C SER A 102 -20.51 -11.36 -2.53
N MET A 103 -19.97 -10.19 -2.83
CA MET A 103 -19.08 -9.45 -1.93
C MET A 103 -19.34 -7.95 -2.01
N ARG A 104 -18.97 -7.24 -0.94
CA ARG A 104 -19.10 -5.78 -0.87
C ARG A 104 -17.84 -5.02 -1.28
N GLY A 105 -16.69 -5.69 -1.32
CA GLY A 105 -15.40 -5.10 -1.69
C GLY A 105 -14.24 -6.03 -1.32
N VAL A 106 -13.02 -5.57 -1.60
CA VAL A 106 -11.78 -6.30 -1.36
C VAL A 106 -10.84 -5.44 -0.51
N ILE A 107 -10.15 -6.08 0.44
CA ILE A 107 -8.95 -5.52 1.06
C ILE A 107 -7.71 -6.25 0.56
N TRP A 108 -6.63 -5.52 0.28
CA TRP A 108 -5.40 -6.07 -0.28
C TRP A 108 -4.17 -5.59 0.50
N TYR A 109 -3.29 -6.51 0.87
CA TYR A 109 -2.02 -6.16 1.51
C TYR A 109 -0.94 -7.08 0.97
N GLN A 110 -0.23 -6.59 -0.04
CA GLN A 110 0.86 -7.26 -0.71
C GLN A 110 1.76 -6.18 -1.35
N GLY A 111 3.01 -6.55 -1.57
CA GLY A 111 3.98 -5.80 -2.35
C GLY A 111 5.41 -6.20 -2.00
N GLU A 112 5.62 -6.73 -0.80
CA GLU A 112 6.92 -7.04 -0.22
C GLU A 112 7.77 -8.01 -1.07
N SER A 113 7.15 -8.80 -1.96
CA SER A 113 7.84 -9.70 -2.90
C SER A 113 8.00 -9.14 -4.32
N ASN A 114 7.63 -7.88 -4.53
CA ASN A 114 7.81 -7.12 -5.77
C ASN A 114 8.78 -5.93 -5.59
N TYR A 115 9.59 -5.94 -4.52
CA TYR A 115 10.51 -4.85 -4.13
C TYR A 115 11.47 -4.42 -5.25
N ASP A 116 11.88 -5.35 -6.11
CA ASP A 116 12.84 -5.19 -7.21
C ASP A 116 12.17 -4.84 -8.55
N ARG A 117 10.83 -4.85 -8.61
CA ARG A 117 10.05 -4.61 -9.82
C ARG A 117 9.02 -3.49 -9.65
N ALA A 118 9.29 -2.54 -8.75
CA ALA A 118 8.42 -1.40 -8.45
C ALA A 118 7.91 -0.68 -9.71
N HIS A 119 8.75 -0.53 -10.73
CA HIS A 119 8.44 0.15 -11.99
C HIS A 119 7.27 -0.44 -12.79
N THR A 120 6.86 -1.69 -12.52
CA THR A 120 5.73 -2.37 -13.19
C THR A 120 4.54 -2.63 -12.27
N TYR A 121 4.70 -2.37 -10.97
CA TYR A 121 3.75 -2.80 -9.95
C TYR A 121 2.38 -2.11 -10.10
N ALA A 122 2.37 -0.79 -10.37
CA ALA A 122 1.13 -0.03 -10.53
C ALA A 122 0.28 -0.54 -11.70
N ASP A 123 0.93 -0.80 -12.84
CA ASP A 123 0.28 -1.31 -14.05
C ASP A 123 -0.25 -2.74 -13.83
N MET A 124 0.54 -3.60 -13.18
CA MET A 124 0.11 -4.96 -12.81
C MET A 124 -1.08 -4.94 -11.85
N MET A 125 -1.06 -4.06 -10.85
CA MET A 125 -2.15 -3.94 -9.88
C MET A 125 -3.43 -3.43 -10.55
N GLN A 126 -3.33 -2.45 -11.46
CA GLN A 126 -4.48 -1.98 -12.24
C GLN A 126 -5.05 -3.11 -13.11
N ALA A 127 -4.19 -3.87 -13.81
CA ALA A 127 -4.60 -4.99 -14.63
C ALA A 127 -5.29 -6.08 -13.81
N MET A 128 -4.72 -6.47 -12.67
CA MET A 128 -5.28 -7.46 -11.74
C MET A 128 -6.67 -7.05 -11.24
N VAL A 129 -6.82 -5.82 -10.72
CA VAL A 129 -8.11 -5.34 -10.21
C VAL A 129 -9.15 -5.27 -11.33
N SER A 130 -8.74 -4.82 -12.51
CA SER A 130 -9.63 -4.74 -13.68
C SER A 130 -10.11 -6.11 -14.14
N THR A 131 -9.24 -7.13 -14.17
CA THR A 131 -9.66 -8.49 -14.55
C THR A 131 -10.49 -9.15 -13.46
N TRP A 132 -10.18 -8.96 -12.17
CA TRP A 132 -11.03 -9.44 -11.09
C TRP A 132 -12.44 -8.83 -11.17
N ARG A 133 -12.56 -7.52 -11.41
CA ARG A 133 -13.87 -6.87 -11.62
C ARG A 133 -14.65 -7.46 -12.79
N LYS A 134 -13.97 -7.80 -13.90
CA LYS A 134 -14.59 -8.50 -15.04
C LYS A 134 -15.05 -9.90 -14.67
N HIS A 135 -14.23 -10.67 -13.96
CA HIS A 135 -14.57 -12.04 -13.53
C HIS A 135 -15.77 -12.09 -12.59
N TRP A 136 -15.85 -11.18 -11.61
CA TRP A 136 -17.00 -11.10 -10.71
C TRP A 136 -18.25 -10.51 -11.39
N ASN A 137 -18.07 -9.60 -12.35
CA ASN A 137 -19.14 -8.97 -13.11
C ASN A 137 -20.24 -8.31 -12.24
N ILE A 138 -19.83 -7.67 -11.14
CA ILE A 138 -20.72 -6.90 -10.23
C ILE A 138 -20.41 -5.39 -10.23
N GLY A 139 -19.73 -4.93 -11.27
CA GLY A 139 -19.27 -3.54 -11.41
C GLY A 139 -17.98 -3.24 -10.65
N GLU A 140 -17.74 -1.96 -10.39
CA GLU A 140 -16.52 -1.45 -9.75
C GLU A 140 -16.59 -1.59 -8.24
N PHE A 141 -16.53 -2.81 -7.72
CA PHE A 141 -16.50 -3.01 -6.27
C PHE A 141 -15.29 -2.29 -5.63
N PRO A 142 -15.44 -1.75 -4.40
CA PRO A 142 -14.37 -1.08 -3.67
C PRO A 142 -13.12 -1.94 -3.49
N PHE A 143 -11.95 -1.34 -3.70
CA PHE A 143 -10.65 -2.01 -3.55
C PHE A 143 -9.73 -1.19 -2.64
N TYR A 144 -9.67 -1.55 -1.35
CA TYR A 144 -8.85 -0.84 -0.38
C TYR A 144 -7.57 -1.61 -0.10
N TYR A 145 -6.43 -0.93 0.00
CA TYR A 145 -5.16 -1.65 0.13
C TYR A 145 -4.13 -0.95 0.97
N CYS A 146 -3.20 -1.73 1.51
CA CYS A 146 -2.07 -1.22 2.26
C CYS A 146 -0.89 -0.87 1.36
N GLN A 147 -0.31 0.30 1.57
CA GLN A 147 1.07 0.56 1.20
C GLN A 147 2.00 -0.29 2.08
N ILE A 148 3.10 -0.82 1.52
CA ILE A 148 4.05 -1.61 2.31
C ILE A 148 4.65 -0.79 3.45
N ALA A 149 4.81 -1.44 4.60
CA ALA A 149 5.42 -0.83 5.78
C ALA A 149 6.97 -0.72 5.63
N PRO A 150 7.62 0.19 6.37
CA PRO A 150 9.08 0.25 6.47
C PRO A 150 9.67 -1.07 6.94
N TYR A 151 10.74 -1.50 6.27
CA TYR A 151 11.54 -2.69 6.55
C TYR A 151 12.93 -2.51 5.94
N ASP A 152 13.97 -3.06 6.56
CA ASP A 152 15.32 -3.00 6.02
C ASP A 152 15.53 -3.99 4.85
N TYR A 153 15.27 -3.55 3.62
CA TYR A 153 15.55 -4.34 2.42
C TYR A 153 17.04 -4.40 2.07
N SER A 154 17.93 -3.68 2.77
CA SER A 154 19.37 -3.81 2.55
C SER A 154 19.87 -5.21 2.94
N ILE A 155 19.20 -5.87 3.89
CA ILE A 155 19.61 -7.19 4.38
C ILE A 155 19.42 -8.30 3.34
N ILE A 156 18.56 -8.07 2.34
CA ILE A 156 18.32 -8.97 1.20
C ILE A 156 18.95 -8.46 -0.09
N THR A 157 19.65 -7.31 -0.05
CA THR A 157 20.38 -6.80 -1.21
C THR A 157 21.65 -7.63 -1.40
N PRO A 158 21.91 -8.17 -2.61
CA PRO A 158 23.16 -8.87 -2.90
C PRO A 158 24.39 -7.98 -2.68
N LYS A 159 25.49 -8.57 -2.18
CA LYS A 159 26.74 -7.84 -1.98
C LYS A 159 27.22 -7.21 -3.30
N GLY A 160 27.58 -5.93 -3.24
CA GLY A 160 28.09 -5.17 -4.39
C GLY A 160 27.00 -4.58 -5.30
N GLN A 161 25.73 -4.67 -4.91
CA GLN A 161 24.62 -3.98 -5.57
C GLN A 161 24.16 -2.78 -4.73
N GLU A 162 23.55 -1.81 -5.41
CA GLU A 162 22.86 -0.71 -4.74
C GLU A 162 21.76 -1.24 -3.81
N PRO A 163 21.64 -0.72 -2.58
CA PRO A 163 20.57 -1.09 -1.67
C PRO A 163 19.20 -0.97 -2.33
N ILE A 164 18.40 -2.03 -2.25
CA ILE A 164 16.99 -2.00 -2.64
C ILE A 164 16.32 -0.85 -1.89
N ASN A 165 15.66 0.06 -2.60
CA ASN A 165 14.91 1.14 -1.97
C ASN A 165 13.40 0.89 -2.07
N SER A 166 12.81 0.45 -0.96
CA SER A 166 11.37 0.17 -0.85
C SER A 166 10.47 1.40 -1.04
N ALA A 167 11.01 2.62 -0.95
CA ALA A 167 10.25 3.83 -1.27
C ALA A 167 9.77 3.86 -2.73
N LEU A 168 10.50 3.25 -3.66
CA LEU A 168 10.08 3.12 -5.06
C LEU A 168 8.82 2.25 -5.20
N LEU A 169 8.70 1.18 -4.42
CA LEU A 169 7.49 0.37 -4.41
C LEU A 169 6.33 1.11 -3.75
N ARG A 170 6.60 1.87 -2.67
CA ARG A 170 5.59 2.74 -2.04
C ARG A 170 5.07 3.80 -3.02
N GLU A 171 5.96 4.40 -3.81
CA GLU A 171 5.62 5.32 -4.90
C GLU A 171 4.74 4.62 -5.96
N ALA A 172 5.09 3.40 -6.38
CA ALA A 172 4.28 2.62 -7.30
C ALA A 172 2.89 2.28 -6.73
N GLN A 173 2.80 1.94 -5.44
CA GLN A 173 1.52 1.73 -4.74
C GLN A 173 0.70 3.01 -4.66
N MET A 174 1.33 4.18 -4.53
CA MET A 174 0.62 5.46 -4.59
C MET A 174 0.10 5.73 -6.00
N LYS A 175 0.90 5.48 -7.04
CA LYS A 175 0.48 5.58 -8.45
C LYS A 175 -0.70 4.65 -8.76
N ALA A 176 -0.73 3.44 -8.19
CA ALA A 176 -1.84 2.52 -8.35
C ALA A 176 -3.18 3.11 -7.86
N GLU A 177 -3.16 3.99 -6.85
CA GLU A 177 -4.37 4.61 -6.30
C GLU A 177 -5.03 5.53 -7.34
N ASP A 178 -4.23 6.25 -8.12
CA ASP A 178 -4.71 7.12 -9.20
C ASP A 178 -5.24 6.33 -10.40
N MET A 179 -4.66 5.16 -10.62
CA MET A 179 -4.93 4.31 -11.77
C MET A 179 -6.16 3.43 -11.58
N ILE A 180 -6.53 3.11 -10.34
CA ILE A 180 -7.60 2.16 -10.02
C ILE A 180 -8.82 2.92 -9.51
N PRO A 181 -9.93 2.96 -10.28
CA PRO A 181 -11.15 3.61 -9.81
C PRO A 181 -11.74 2.90 -8.60
N ASN A 182 -12.42 3.64 -7.73
CA ASN A 182 -12.98 3.13 -6.46
C ASN A 182 -11.97 2.33 -5.62
N ALA A 183 -10.75 2.87 -5.52
CA ALA A 183 -9.70 2.35 -4.65
C ALA A 183 -9.22 3.43 -3.68
N ALA A 184 -8.68 2.98 -2.54
CA ALA A 184 -8.00 3.86 -1.60
C ALA A 184 -6.85 3.12 -0.92
N MET A 185 -5.72 3.82 -0.77
CA MET A 185 -4.51 3.30 -0.16
C MET A 185 -4.43 3.73 1.32
N VAL A 186 -4.02 2.82 2.20
CA VAL A 186 -3.66 3.13 3.58
C VAL A 186 -2.14 3.16 3.75
N VAL A 187 -1.62 4.26 4.29
CA VAL A 187 -0.18 4.45 4.55
C VAL A 187 0.20 3.80 5.87
N LEU A 188 1.36 3.13 5.93
CA LEU A 188 1.81 2.35 7.11
C LEU A 188 3.22 2.72 7.60
N LEU A 189 3.70 3.93 7.30
CA LEU A 189 5.03 4.38 7.73
C LEU A 189 5.21 4.41 9.27
N ASP A 190 4.12 4.52 10.02
CA ASP A 190 4.07 4.52 11.49
C ASP A 190 3.65 3.18 12.11
N ALA A 191 3.34 2.18 11.28
CA ALA A 191 2.86 0.86 11.71
C ALA A 191 3.83 -0.28 11.35
N GLY A 192 5.03 0.07 10.86
CA GLY A 192 6.08 -0.87 10.46
C GLY A 192 7.05 -1.30 11.56
N MET A 193 8.06 -2.06 11.17
CA MET A 193 9.25 -2.34 11.99
C MET A 193 10.45 -2.59 11.07
N TRP A 194 11.59 -1.97 11.34
CA TRP A 194 12.74 -2.11 10.44
C TRP A 194 13.39 -3.50 10.51
N SER A 195 13.33 -4.14 11.67
CA SER A 195 13.92 -5.45 11.94
C SER A 195 13.08 -6.63 11.46
N GLY A 196 11.84 -6.41 11.00
CA GLY A 196 10.93 -7.49 10.63
C GLY A 196 9.94 -7.09 9.54
N ILE A 197 9.95 -7.84 8.44
CA ILE A 197 9.02 -7.64 7.32
C ILE A 197 7.55 -7.94 7.68
N HIS A 198 7.31 -8.52 8.86
CA HIS A 198 5.99 -8.83 9.39
C HIS A 198 5.72 -8.06 10.69
N PRO A 199 5.30 -6.78 10.61
CA PRO A 199 5.01 -5.98 11.80
C PRO A 199 3.94 -6.63 12.68
N SER A 200 4.15 -6.65 13.99
CA SER A 200 3.21 -7.22 14.98
C SER A 200 1.94 -6.38 15.12
N ASN A 201 2.02 -5.07 14.88
CA ASN A 201 0.86 -4.18 14.85
C ASN A 201 0.01 -4.45 13.59
N LYS A 202 -0.90 -5.42 13.70
CA LYS A 202 -1.88 -5.74 12.65
C LYS A 202 -3.21 -5.00 12.81
N GLN A 203 -3.40 -4.33 13.95
CA GLN A 203 -4.60 -3.55 14.25
C GLN A 203 -4.66 -2.28 13.40
N THR A 204 -3.58 -1.50 13.37
CA THR A 204 -3.54 -0.24 12.61
C THR A 204 -3.89 -0.39 11.13
N PRO A 205 -3.30 -1.33 10.35
CA PRO A 205 -3.70 -1.51 8.96
C PRO A 205 -5.17 -1.95 8.81
N GLY A 206 -5.65 -2.85 9.68
CA GLY A 206 -7.03 -3.33 9.63
C GLY A 206 -8.06 -2.24 9.89
N GLU A 207 -7.83 -1.42 10.92
CA GLU A 207 -8.71 -0.30 11.27
C GLU A 207 -8.66 0.81 10.22
N ARG A 208 -7.50 1.14 9.66
CA ARG A 208 -7.40 2.11 8.56
C ARG A 208 -8.16 1.66 7.32
N LEU A 209 -8.06 0.38 6.94
CA LEU A 209 -8.84 -0.19 5.84
C LEU A 209 -10.35 -0.11 6.13
N ALA A 210 -10.77 -0.34 7.38
CA ALA A 210 -12.17 -0.25 7.78
C ALA A 210 -12.68 1.19 7.71
N MET A 211 -11.85 2.17 8.10
CA MET A 211 -12.15 3.59 7.95
C MET A 211 -12.36 3.98 6.48
N GLN A 212 -11.53 3.48 5.55
CA GLN A 212 -11.74 3.68 4.10
C GLN A 212 -13.09 3.11 3.66
N ALA A 213 -13.43 1.88 4.08
CA ALA A 213 -14.71 1.27 3.76
C ALA A 213 -15.90 2.04 4.33
N LEU A 214 -15.84 2.51 5.58
CA LEU A 214 -16.91 3.30 6.18
C LEU A 214 -17.17 4.60 5.38
N ALA A 215 -16.09 5.33 5.09
CA ALA A 215 -16.19 6.61 4.39
C ALA A 215 -16.68 6.46 2.94
N HIS A 216 -16.14 5.51 2.20
CA HIS A 216 -16.33 5.43 0.75
C HIS A 216 -17.37 4.38 0.31
N THR A 217 -17.72 3.40 1.16
CA THR A 217 -18.68 2.32 0.82
C THR A 217 -19.97 2.37 1.61
N TYR A 218 -19.93 2.84 2.87
CA TYR A 218 -21.05 2.78 3.81
C TYR A 218 -21.60 4.16 4.21
N GLY A 219 -21.21 5.23 3.51
CA GLY A 219 -21.85 6.55 3.65
C GLY A 219 -21.43 7.36 4.89
N HIS A 220 -20.28 7.03 5.51
CA HIS A 220 -19.69 7.83 6.59
C HIS A 220 -18.64 8.82 6.06
N ASP A 221 -18.97 9.54 5.00
CA ASP A 221 -18.06 10.39 4.19
C ASP A 221 -17.64 11.71 4.85
N LYS A 222 -18.23 12.06 6.00
CA LYS A 222 -17.94 13.31 6.73
C LYS A 222 -16.61 13.29 7.48
N VAL A 223 -15.96 12.13 7.59
CA VAL A 223 -14.69 11.98 8.31
C VAL A 223 -13.56 11.86 7.29
N ASN A 224 -12.54 12.73 7.41
CA ASN A 224 -11.33 12.59 6.60
C ASN A 224 -10.50 11.40 7.11
N VAL A 225 -10.55 10.29 6.39
CA VAL A 225 -9.84 9.04 6.73
C VAL A 225 -8.59 8.83 5.89
N GLN A 226 -8.34 9.68 4.90
CA GLN A 226 -7.22 9.53 3.98
C GLN A 226 -5.96 10.19 4.53
N SER A 227 -4.81 9.61 4.22
CA SER A 227 -3.52 10.25 4.46
C SER A 227 -3.38 11.52 3.62
N PRO A 228 -2.84 12.63 4.18
CA PRO A 228 -2.41 13.74 3.34
C PRO A 228 -1.37 13.24 2.33
N ARG A 229 -1.42 13.80 1.13
CA ARG A 229 -0.58 13.34 0.03
C ARG A 229 0.12 14.53 -0.61
N TYR A 230 1.38 14.30 -0.98
CA TYR A 230 2.17 15.28 -1.72
C TYR A 230 1.41 15.75 -2.96
N ALA A 231 1.26 17.06 -3.11
CA ALA A 231 0.55 17.67 -4.23
C ALA A 231 1.50 18.45 -5.15
N SER A 232 2.35 19.30 -4.59
CA SER A 232 3.31 20.08 -5.37
C SER A 232 4.51 20.54 -4.54
N VAL A 233 5.54 21.01 -5.23
CA VAL A 233 6.66 21.75 -4.63
C VAL A 233 6.89 23.04 -5.40
N GLU A 234 7.15 24.13 -4.69
CA GLU A 234 7.61 25.38 -5.24
C GLU A 234 8.99 25.71 -4.67
N PHE A 235 9.97 25.97 -5.53
CA PHE A 235 11.32 26.35 -5.13
C PHE A 235 11.43 27.88 -5.10
N GLN A 236 11.71 28.45 -3.93
CA GLN A 236 11.81 29.89 -3.71
C GLN A 236 13.12 30.20 -2.97
N ASP A 237 13.96 31.05 -3.57
CA ASP A 237 15.26 31.46 -3.02
C ASP A 237 16.12 30.26 -2.58
N THR A 238 16.22 30.03 -1.26
CA THR A 238 17.02 28.97 -0.63
C THR A 238 16.17 27.88 0.02
N MET A 239 14.88 27.83 -0.27
CA MET A 239 13.96 26.83 0.30
C MET A 239 12.99 26.26 -0.73
N ALA A 240 12.39 25.13 -0.36
CA ALA A 240 11.27 24.53 -1.06
C ALA A 240 10.02 24.62 -0.20
N ILE A 241 8.88 24.96 -0.80
CA ILE A 241 7.57 24.95 -0.17
C ILE A 241 6.82 23.75 -0.74
N VAL A 242 6.62 22.74 0.08
CA VAL A 242 5.91 21.51 -0.29
C VAL A 242 4.45 21.64 0.15
N SER A 243 3.53 21.34 -0.76
CA SER A 243 2.09 21.34 -0.48
C SER A 243 1.50 19.93 -0.44
N PHE A 244 0.47 19.77 0.38
CA PHE A 244 -0.24 18.50 0.55
C PHE A 244 -1.75 18.67 0.30
N ASP A 245 -2.35 17.72 -0.41
CA ASP A 245 -3.80 17.59 -0.53
C ASP A 245 -4.37 16.65 0.56
N ARG A 246 -5.67 16.31 0.46
CA ARG A 246 -6.39 15.40 1.39
C ARG A 246 -6.25 15.77 2.87
N SER A 247 -6.01 17.06 3.13
CA SER A 247 -5.77 17.61 4.46
C SER A 247 -6.59 18.90 4.66
N PRO A 248 -7.93 18.83 4.66
CA PRO A 248 -8.78 20.01 4.74
C PRO A 248 -8.62 20.81 6.04
N ARG A 249 -8.03 20.21 7.08
CA ARG A 249 -7.79 20.86 8.38
C ARG A 249 -6.32 21.24 8.63
N GLY A 250 -5.41 20.99 7.68
CA GLY A 250 -3.99 21.25 7.91
C GLY A 250 -3.21 20.01 8.35
N LEU A 251 -1.89 20.16 8.32
CA LEU A 251 -0.93 19.21 8.87
C LEU A 251 -0.85 19.38 10.40
N ASP A 252 -0.47 18.30 11.10
CA ASP A 252 -0.28 18.30 12.54
C ASP A 252 1.08 18.91 12.91
N ALA A 253 1.07 20.17 13.32
CA ALA A 253 2.25 20.88 13.81
C ALA A 253 2.54 20.64 15.30
N THR A 254 1.68 19.93 16.04
CA THR A 254 1.83 19.71 17.48
C THR A 254 2.92 18.70 17.81
N LEU A 255 3.32 17.89 16.85
CA LEU A 255 4.42 16.91 16.95
C LEU A 255 5.81 17.55 16.76
N GLY A 256 5.88 18.85 16.48
CA GLY A 256 7.11 19.57 16.20
C GLY A 256 7.49 19.56 14.71
N ALA A 257 8.75 19.90 14.42
CA ALA A 257 9.25 19.95 13.05
C ALA A 257 9.43 18.52 12.48
N PRO A 258 8.81 18.18 11.34
CA PRO A 258 8.95 16.86 10.72
C PRO A 258 10.40 16.52 10.36
N SER A 259 10.88 15.36 10.78
CA SER A 259 12.17 14.80 10.37
C SER A 259 12.08 14.02 9.05
N GLY A 260 13.20 13.55 8.51
CA GLY A 260 13.20 12.66 7.33
C GLY A 260 13.00 13.35 5.98
N PHE A 261 13.06 14.68 5.95
CA PHE A 261 13.15 15.46 4.72
C PHE A 261 14.60 15.61 4.27
N GLU A 262 14.82 15.52 2.96
CA GLU A 262 16.09 15.81 2.31
C GLU A 262 15.85 16.78 1.16
N ILE A 263 16.82 17.66 0.88
CA ILE A 263 16.75 18.65 -0.19
C ILE A 263 18.07 18.64 -0.97
N ALA A 264 18.00 18.80 -2.29
CA ALA A 264 19.16 18.81 -3.18
C ALA A 264 19.19 20.05 -4.06
N GLY A 265 20.41 20.48 -4.41
CA GLY A 265 20.67 21.47 -5.44
C GLY A 265 20.92 20.84 -6.81
N PRO A 266 21.40 21.61 -7.81
CA PRO A 266 21.64 21.10 -9.16
C PRO A 266 22.72 20.00 -9.24
N ASP A 267 23.51 19.82 -8.19
CA ASP A 267 24.49 18.73 -8.06
C ASP A 267 23.86 17.37 -7.72
N SER A 268 22.54 17.34 -7.45
CA SER A 268 21.78 16.15 -7.07
C SER A 268 22.28 15.48 -5.77
N VAL A 269 23.03 16.21 -4.95
CA VAL A 269 23.45 15.75 -3.61
C VAL A 269 22.35 16.12 -2.62
N PHE A 270 21.75 15.12 -1.99
CA PHE A 270 20.69 15.29 -1.00
C PHE A 270 21.29 15.54 0.39
N TYR A 271 20.83 16.61 1.03
CA TYR A 271 21.20 17.00 2.39
C TYR A 271 19.99 16.90 3.32
N PRO A 272 20.15 16.42 4.58
CA PRO A 272 19.09 16.49 5.57
C PRO A 272 18.58 17.91 5.73
N ALA A 273 17.26 18.08 5.69
CA ALA A 273 16.64 19.40 5.67
C ALA A 273 16.04 19.78 7.02
N LYS A 274 16.10 21.08 7.33
CA LYS A 274 15.27 21.70 8.36
C LYS A 274 13.89 21.95 7.78
N THR A 275 12.87 21.72 8.60
CA THR A 275 11.47 21.85 8.19
C THR A 275 10.69 22.78 9.11
N HIS A 276 9.66 23.40 8.54
CA HIS A 276 8.67 24.17 9.29
C HIS A 276 7.28 23.97 8.68
N ILE A 277 6.31 23.49 9.46
CA ILE A 277 4.91 23.45 9.04
C ILE A 277 4.33 24.85 9.24
N ARG A 278 3.82 25.46 8.16
CA ARG A 278 3.09 26.73 8.27
C ARG A 278 1.78 26.50 9.01
N TRP A 279 1.60 27.21 10.13
CA TRP A 279 0.46 27.03 11.02
C TRP A 279 -0.90 27.09 10.29
N ASN A 280 -1.80 26.14 10.58
CA ASN A 280 -3.12 26.02 9.95
C ASN A 280 -3.10 25.93 8.41
N THR A 281 -2.04 25.40 7.82
CA THR A 281 -1.96 25.15 6.37
C THR A 281 -1.55 23.71 6.06
N ASN A 282 -1.52 23.39 4.77
CA ASN A 282 -0.96 22.14 4.23
C ASN A 282 0.44 22.34 3.63
N LEU A 283 1.20 23.31 4.15
CA LEU A 283 2.50 23.68 3.59
C LEU A 283 3.62 23.35 4.57
N VAL A 284 4.69 22.77 4.03
CA VAL A 284 5.95 22.52 4.72
C VAL A 284 7.06 23.27 4.00
N GLU A 285 7.75 24.15 4.73
CA GLU A 285 8.97 24.78 4.27
C GLU A 285 10.15 23.85 4.54
N VAL A 286 11.02 23.66 3.55
CA VAL A 286 12.14 22.73 3.59
C VAL A 286 13.40 23.46 3.14
N SER A 287 14.46 23.43 3.94
CA SER A 287 15.73 24.10 3.61
C SER A 287 16.94 23.41 4.21
N ALA A 288 18.11 23.58 3.58
CA ALA A 288 19.40 23.14 4.11
C ALA A 288 20.45 24.23 3.85
N PRO A 289 21.32 24.58 4.83
CA PRO A 289 22.38 25.59 4.64
C PRO A 289 23.29 25.33 3.43
N GLU A 290 23.50 24.06 3.09
CA GLU A 290 24.31 23.55 1.98
C GLU A 290 23.66 23.83 0.62
N VAL A 291 22.32 23.91 0.57
CA VAL A 291 21.55 24.02 -0.68
C VAL A 291 21.09 25.45 -0.90
N LYS A 292 21.86 26.21 -1.70
CA LYS A 292 21.54 27.62 -2.03
C LYS A 292 20.50 27.79 -3.12
N LYS A 293 20.31 26.78 -3.96
CA LYS A 293 19.37 26.77 -5.08
C LYS A 293 18.69 25.40 -5.12
N PRO A 294 17.62 25.17 -4.35
CA PRO A 294 16.98 23.87 -4.29
C PRO A 294 16.29 23.52 -5.60
N VAL A 295 16.37 22.25 -6.00
CA VAL A 295 15.72 21.70 -7.20
C VAL A 295 14.98 20.39 -6.95
N ALA A 296 15.20 19.74 -5.80
CA ALA A 296 14.52 18.52 -5.44
C ALA A 296 14.33 18.39 -3.93
N VAL A 297 13.22 17.76 -3.52
CA VAL A 297 12.91 17.37 -2.14
C VAL A 297 12.53 15.90 -2.10
N ARG A 298 12.92 15.22 -1.02
CA ARG A 298 12.47 13.88 -0.66
C ARG A 298 11.95 13.87 0.77
N TYR A 299 10.98 13.01 1.03
CA TYR A 299 10.47 12.73 2.38
C TYR A 299 10.39 11.23 2.60
N ALA A 300 11.01 10.74 3.67
CA ALA A 300 10.97 9.33 4.08
C ALA A 300 11.29 8.36 2.91
N PHE A 301 12.19 8.74 2.00
CA PHE A 301 12.45 8.05 0.74
C PHE A 301 13.54 6.96 0.88
N GLY A 302 13.35 6.06 1.85
CA GLY A 302 14.28 4.96 2.13
C GLY A 302 13.61 3.75 2.79
N ASN A 303 14.41 2.75 3.16
CA ASN A 303 13.93 1.51 3.78
C ASN A 303 13.48 1.69 5.24
N CYS A 304 14.40 2.17 6.06
CA CYS A 304 14.24 2.34 7.50
C CYS A 304 13.88 3.79 7.80
N VAL A 305 12.60 4.10 7.68
CA VAL A 305 12.07 5.45 7.88
C VAL A 305 11.02 5.44 8.98
N GLU A 306 10.88 6.57 9.66
CA GLU A 306 9.87 6.82 10.68
C GLU A 306 8.95 7.93 10.19
N ALA A 307 7.63 7.73 10.32
CA ALA A 307 6.67 8.75 10.01
C ALA A 307 6.79 9.92 11.00
N SER A 308 6.94 11.13 10.48
CA SER A 308 7.10 12.36 11.26
C SER A 308 6.14 13.47 10.81
N LEU A 309 5.42 13.26 9.71
CA LEU A 309 4.48 14.20 9.13
C LEU A 309 3.10 13.54 9.07
N PHE A 310 2.13 14.19 9.72
CA PHE A 310 0.77 13.69 9.86
C PHE A 310 -0.23 14.79 9.49
N GLY A 311 -1.41 14.40 9.04
CA GLY A 311 -2.56 15.30 8.98
C GLY A 311 -3.17 15.50 10.37
N GLN A 312 -3.98 16.55 10.55
CA GLN A 312 -4.77 16.71 11.79
C GLN A 312 -5.80 15.58 12.03
N ASN A 313 -6.00 14.68 11.06
CA ASN A 313 -6.77 13.45 11.23
C ASN A 313 -5.96 12.28 11.81
N GLY A 314 -4.67 12.50 12.14
CA GLY A 314 -3.78 11.47 12.67
C GLY A 314 -3.26 10.48 11.63
N MET A 315 -3.47 10.73 10.33
CA MET A 315 -2.99 9.86 9.27
C MET A 315 -1.58 10.29 8.81
N PRO A 316 -0.62 9.35 8.67
CA PRO A 316 0.73 9.66 8.25
C PRO A 316 0.77 10.00 6.76
N VAL A 317 1.66 10.92 6.40
CA VAL A 317 2.02 11.18 5.00
C VAL A 317 2.92 10.07 4.49
N SER A 318 2.71 9.64 3.25
CA SER A 318 3.55 8.63 2.60
C SER A 318 4.90 9.21 2.15
N SER A 319 5.87 8.35 1.88
CA SER A 319 7.14 8.76 1.28
C SER A 319 6.91 9.32 -0.13
N PHE A 320 7.64 10.37 -0.47
CA PHE A 320 7.60 10.95 -1.81
C PHE A 320 8.97 11.53 -2.20
N ARG A 321 9.11 11.84 -3.49
CA ARG A 321 10.22 12.58 -4.06
C ARG A 321 9.73 13.55 -5.12
N THR A 322 10.59 14.49 -5.51
CA THR A 322 10.28 15.45 -6.60
C THR A 322 11.28 15.39 -7.74
N ASP A 323 12.25 14.48 -7.67
CA ASP A 323 13.25 14.19 -8.71
C ASP A 323 12.84 12.96 -9.54
N PHE A 324 11.90 13.17 -10.46
CA PHE A 324 11.38 12.16 -11.39
C PHE A 324 12.27 11.97 -12.62
#